data_AF-G1VY86-F1
#
_entry.id   AF-G1VY86-F1
#
_cell.length_a   1.000
_cell.length_b   1.000
_cell.length_c   1.000
_cell.angle_alpha   90.00
_cell.angle_beta   90.00
_cell.angle_gamma   90.00
#
_symmetry.space_group_name_H-M   'P 1'
#
loop_
_entity.id
_entity.type
_entity.pdbx_description
1 polymer ?
#
loop_
_entity_poly.entity_id
_entity_poly.type
_entity_poly.pdbx_seq_one_letter_code
_entity_poly.pdbx_strand_id
1 'polypeptide(L)'
;QKHHSTPIHIIDHDHRFVSMQHLDGFFKLRDQIDYRALPAQANQNVLHMLYRDWKSFFAALADYKAHPDKYEAIPHIPRYADKDGYKPLIFTNQICKLRKDKHGWYVKFPKAVLQAGCVRDRYDLGKMDLHEQKLKEVRLIPNGDTIKLEIVCEIEIKEPTITIHEATRVTGIDIGVDNLMAIAFTSGHHPVLIKGNEIKAVNQYYNKQIAHYRSLLRTGKKDSKGIHQTKRMKRISEKRNRRVKDILHKAIQEK
;
A
#
# COMPACT_ATOMS: atom_id res chain seq x y z
N GLN A 1 26.47 2.69 27.11
CA GLN A 1 25.95 3.20 25.82
C GLN A 1 25.37 4.58 26.06
N LYS A 2 25.97 5.64 25.49
CA LYS A 2 25.46 7.01 25.63
C LYS A 2 24.21 7.14 24.77
N HIS A 3 23.04 7.30 25.39
CA HIS A 3 21.83 7.71 24.69
C HIS A 3 22.09 9.07 24.05
N HIS A 4 22.23 9.12 22.73
CA HIS A 4 22.18 10.39 22.00
C HIS A 4 20.72 10.82 21.94
N SER A 5 20.27 11.56 22.96
CA SER A 5 19.04 12.31 22.89
C SER A 5 19.21 13.40 21.84
N THR A 6 18.53 13.22 20.70
CA THR A 6 18.37 14.30 19.71
C THR A 6 17.81 15.53 20.44
N PRO A 7 18.39 16.73 20.29
CA PRO A 7 17.89 17.91 20.97
C PRO A 7 16.44 18.17 20.58
N ILE A 8 15.61 18.31 21.61
CA ILE A 8 14.19 18.61 21.49
C ILE A 8 14.08 20.11 21.16
N HIS A 9 13.82 20.45 19.90
CA HIS A 9 13.68 21.83 19.43
C HIS A 9 12.46 22.53 20.06
N ILE A 10 12.68 23.64 20.76
CA ILE A 10 11.59 24.40 21.38
C ILE A 10 10.63 24.91 20.30
N ILE A 11 9.33 24.74 20.51
CA ILE A 11 8.31 25.30 19.63
C ILE A 11 8.32 26.82 19.82
N ASP A 12 8.72 27.55 18.79
CA ASP A 12 8.75 29.00 18.78
C ASP A 12 7.98 29.57 17.57
N HIS A 13 8.03 30.90 17.41
CA HIS A 13 7.34 31.59 16.33
C HIS A 13 7.80 31.14 14.93
N ASP A 14 9.07 30.75 14.80
CA ASP A 14 9.75 30.42 13.55
C ASP A 14 9.74 28.91 13.29
N HIS A 15 9.56 28.09 14.33
CA HIS A 15 9.53 26.63 14.33
C HIS A 15 8.22 26.09 14.90
N ARG A 16 7.09 26.52 14.31
CA ARG A 16 5.74 26.12 14.76
C ARG A 16 5.41 24.64 14.52
N PHE A 17 6.17 23.95 13.67
CA PHE A 17 5.89 22.55 13.33
C PHE A 17 6.44 21.61 14.40
N VAL A 18 5.53 21.03 15.18
CA VAL A 18 5.85 20.18 16.32
C VAL A 18 6.58 18.90 15.86
N SER A 19 7.73 18.61 16.47
CA SER A 19 8.48 17.40 16.14
C SER A 19 7.78 16.13 16.60
N MET A 20 8.13 15.00 15.99
CA MET A 20 7.60 13.69 16.39
C MET A 20 7.81 13.39 17.87
N GLN A 21 9.01 13.70 18.38
CA GLN A 21 9.39 13.41 19.77
C GLN A 21 8.54 14.22 20.76
N HIS A 22 8.19 15.46 20.41
CA HIS A 22 7.27 16.26 21.22
C HIS A 22 5.87 15.68 21.25
N LEU A 23 5.33 15.29 20.08
CA LEU A 23 3.99 14.70 20.01
C LEU A 23 3.91 13.40 20.81
N ASP A 24 4.89 12.51 20.63
CA ASP A 24 5.00 11.27 21.38
C ASP A 24 5.09 11.51 22.89
N GLY A 25 5.99 12.42 23.31
CA GLY A 25 6.14 12.80 24.72
C GLY A 25 4.87 13.41 25.30
N PHE A 26 4.23 14.33 24.58
CA PHE A 26 3.00 14.99 25.00
C PHE A 26 1.85 13.98 25.20
N PHE A 27 1.60 13.09 24.26
CA PHE A 27 0.54 12.09 24.39
C PHE A 27 0.81 11.10 25.51
N LYS A 28 2.08 10.72 25.74
CA LYS A 28 2.47 9.88 26.88
C LYS A 28 2.24 10.58 28.22
N LEU A 29 2.64 11.86 28.33
CA LEU A 29 2.48 12.67 29.54
C LEU A 29 1.01 12.92 29.88
N ARG A 30 0.17 13.13 28.86
CA ARG A 30 -1.28 13.32 29.01
C ARG A 30 -2.06 12.03 29.22
N ASP A 31 -1.37 10.89 29.21
CA ASP A 31 -1.93 9.55 29.20
C ASP A 31 -3.12 9.42 28.25
N GLN A 32 -2.92 9.88 27.01
CA GLN A 32 -4.01 10.02 26.06
C GLN A 32 -4.55 8.64 25.67
N ILE A 33 -5.86 8.46 25.82
CA ILE A 33 -6.54 7.16 25.73
C ILE A 33 -6.28 6.47 24.39
N ASP A 34 -6.46 7.18 23.27
CA ASP A 34 -6.27 6.61 21.93
C ASP A 34 -4.81 6.23 21.67
N TYR A 35 -3.88 7.03 22.16
CA TYR A 35 -2.44 6.83 22.07
C TYR A 35 -1.94 5.68 22.96
N ARG A 36 -2.72 5.27 23.97
CA ARG A 36 -2.41 4.12 24.82
C ARG A 36 -3.15 2.85 24.40
N ALA A 37 -4.12 2.96 23.49
CA ALA A 37 -4.99 1.85 23.09
C ALA A 37 -4.27 0.72 22.33
N LEU A 38 -3.14 1.01 21.65
CA LEU A 38 -2.34 0.01 20.93
C LEU A 38 -0.94 -0.12 21.56
N PRO A 39 -0.12 -1.11 21.16
CA PRO A 39 1.29 -1.15 21.52
C PRO A 39 2.02 0.14 21.15
N ALA A 40 2.94 0.60 22.01
CA ALA A 40 3.66 1.86 21.83
C ALA A 40 4.26 2.03 20.42
N GLN A 41 4.87 0.98 19.87
CA GLN A 41 5.44 0.98 18.52
C GLN A 41 4.38 1.23 17.42
N ALA A 42 3.18 0.65 17.57
CA ALA A 42 2.09 0.85 16.62
C ALA A 42 1.55 2.28 16.68
N ASN A 43 1.40 2.86 17.88
CA ASN A 43 0.98 4.26 18.02
C ASN A 43 2.01 5.24 17.47
N GLN A 44 3.30 4.99 17.72
CA GLN A 44 4.37 5.77 17.13
C GLN A 44 4.34 5.71 15.60
N ASN A 45 4.06 4.54 15.01
CA ASN A 45 3.88 4.43 13.56
C ASN A 45 2.70 5.27 13.04
N VAL A 46 1.56 5.30 13.75
CA VAL A 46 0.42 6.16 13.39
C VAL A 46 0.81 7.63 13.43
N LEU A 47 1.56 8.07 14.45
CA LEU A 47 2.11 9.42 14.49
C LEU A 47 3.05 9.65 13.30
N HIS A 48 3.94 8.70 12.96
CA HIS A 48 4.87 8.83 11.83
C HIS A 48 4.14 9.03 10.51
N MET A 49 3.03 8.34 10.30
CA MET A 49 2.18 8.56 9.14
C MET A 49 1.61 9.97 9.11
N LEU A 50 1.01 10.43 10.22
CA LEU A 50 0.46 11.79 10.32
C LEU A 50 1.54 12.85 10.05
N TYR A 51 2.70 12.71 10.68
CA TYR A 51 3.83 13.62 10.53
C TYR A 51 4.36 13.66 9.09
N ARG A 52 4.42 12.49 8.43
CA ARG A 52 4.80 12.39 7.01
C ARG A 52 3.78 13.09 6.11
N ASP A 53 2.49 12.93 6.38
CA ASP A 53 1.42 13.54 5.58
C ASP A 53 1.49 15.08 5.69
N TRP A 54 1.73 15.63 6.89
CA TRP A 54 1.98 17.06 7.07
C TRP A 54 3.25 17.55 6.38
N LYS A 55 4.37 16.83 6.52
CA LYS A 55 5.61 17.18 5.79
C LYS A 55 5.40 17.21 4.29
N SER A 56 4.69 16.22 3.75
CA SER A 56 4.37 16.12 2.33
C SER A 56 3.49 17.28 1.87
N PHE A 57 2.50 17.67 2.69
CA PHE A 57 1.67 18.84 2.42
C PHE A 57 2.49 20.14 2.34
N PHE A 58 3.37 20.41 3.31
CA PHE A 58 4.18 21.62 3.28
C PHE A 58 5.16 21.64 2.10
N ALA A 59 5.75 20.50 1.77
CA ALA A 59 6.61 20.36 0.60
C ALA A 59 5.84 20.63 -0.70
N ALA A 60 4.65 20.02 -0.86
CA ALA A 60 3.79 20.25 -2.01
C ALA A 60 3.31 21.70 -2.10
N LEU A 61 3.00 22.35 -0.97
CA LEU A 61 2.58 23.74 -0.95
C LEU A 61 3.72 24.70 -1.35
N ALA A 62 4.96 24.40 -0.93
CA ALA A 62 6.13 25.16 -1.34
C ALA A 62 6.40 25.00 -2.85
N ASP A 63 6.34 23.78 -3.38
CA ASP A 63 6.51 23.52 -4.81
C ASP A 63 5.38 24.13 -5.64
N TYR A 64 4.13 24.08 -5.18
CA TYR A 64 3.00 24.76 -5.82
C TYR A 64 3.20 26.28 -5.90
N LYS A 65 3.73 26.92 -4.84
CA LYS A 65 4.02 28.37 -4.87
C LYS A 65 5.08 28.73 -5.91
N ALA A 66 6.05 27.86 -6.14
CA ALA A 66 7.09 28.06 -7.15
C ALA A 66 6.64 27.67 -8.57
N HIS A 67 5.81 26.64 -8.69
CA HIS A 67 5.38 26.02 -9.94
C HIS A 67 3.88 25.68 -9.94
N PRO A 68 2.98 26.68 -9.98
CA PRO A 68 1.54 26.42 -9.94
C PRO A 68 1.04 25.57 -11.13
N ASP A 69 1.72 25.66 -12.27
CA ASP A 69 1.41 24.97 -13.53
C ASP A 69 1.55 23.44 -13.45
N LYS A 70 2.35 22.92 -12.50
CA LYS A 70 2.48 21.46 -12.27
C LYS A 70 1.26 20.83 -11.61
N TYR A 71 0.30 21.63 -11.14
CA TYR A 71 -0.79 21.18 -10.29
C TYR A 71 -2.15 21.56 -10.89
N GLU A 72 -3.08 20.61 -10.90
CA GLU A 72 -4.47 20.89 -11.30
C GLU A 72 -5.22 21.72 -10.23
N ALA A 73 -4.77 21.68 -8.97
CA ALA A 73 -5.36 22.41 -7.86
C ALA A 73 -4.34 22.64 -6.73
N ILE A 74 -4.63 23.62 -5.86
CA ILE A 74 -3.82 23.89 -4.69
C ILE A 74 -3.74 22.66 -3.75
N PRO A 75 -2.56 22.32 -3.19
CA PRO A 75 -2.44 21.29 -2.19
C PRO A 75 -3.34 21.56 -0.98
N HIS A 76 -3.99 20.52 -0.47
CA HIS A 76 -4.90 20.63 0.68
C HIS A 76 -4.28 20.02 1.93
N ILE A 77 -4.59 20.58 3.10
CA ILE A 77 -4.16 20.04 4.39
C ILE A 77 -4.66 18.60 4.60
N PRO A 78 -3.91 17.76 5.33
CA PRO A 78 -4.40 16.45 5.75
C PRO A 78 -5.71 16.59 6.53
N ARG A 79 -6.73 15.81 6.14
CA ARG A 79 -8.04 15.82 6.79
C ARG A 79 -8.09 14.82 7.95
N TYR A 80 -8.99 15.08 8.89
CA TYR A 80 -9.32 14.12 9.95
C TYR A 80 -9.74 12.76 9.37
N ALA A 81 -9.50 11.70 10.14
CA ALA A 81 -10.06 10.40 9.83
C ALA A 81 -11.59 10.46 9.93
N ASP A 82 -12.28 9.71 9.07
CA ASP A 82 -13.72 9.53 9.23
C ASP A 82 -14.00 8.87 10.58
N LYS A 83 -15.08 9.28 11.25
CA LYS A 83 -15.44 8.83 12.61
C LYS A 83 -15.46 7.30 12.76
N ASP A 84 -15.98 6.61 11.74
CA ASP A 84 -16.06 5.15 11.67
C ASP A 84 -15.15 4.58 10.55
N GLY A 85 -14.16 5.38 10.14
CA GLY A 85 -13.20 5.02 9.12
C GLY A 85 -12.06 4.16 9.67
N TYR A 86 -11.47 3.36 8.80
CA TYR A 86 -10.28 2.60 9.13
C TYR A 86 -9.03 3.31 8.58
N LYS A 87 -7.93 3.24 9.33
CA LYS A 87 -6.60 3.70 8.89
C LYS A 87 -5.62 2.53 8.85
N PRO A 88 -4.55 2.63 8.04
CA PRO A 88 -3.48 1.64 8.06
C PRO A 88 -2.89 1.45 9.45
N LEU A 89 -2.66 0.19 9.83
CA LEU A 89 -1.99 -0.18 11.07
C LEU A 89 -0.75 -1.01 10.77
N ILE A 90 0.41 -0.61 11.32
CA ILE A 90 1.70 -1.21 11.00
C ILE A 90 2.33 -1.82 12.25
N PHE A 91 2.60 -3.12 12.20
CA PHE A 91 3.34 -3.86 13.21
C PHE A 91 4.73 -4.20 12.68
N THR A 92 5.77 -3.64 13.28
CA THR A 92 7.15 -3.98 12.89
C THR A 92 7.52 -5.37 13.37
N ASN A 93 8.60 -5.91 12.81
CA ASN A 93 9.19 -7.19 13.20
C ASN A 93 9.66 -7.26 14.67
N GLN A 94 9.71 -6.13 15.39
CA GLN A 94 10.02 -6.09 16.81
C GLN A 94 8.89 -6.71 17.64
N ILE A 95 7.64 -6.36 17.30
CA ILE A 95 6.44 -6.76 18.06
C ILE A 95 5.60 -7.83 17.35
N CYS A 96 5.80 -8.04 16.05
CA CYS A 96 5.11 -9.03 15.25
C CYS A 96 6.12 -10.03 14.66
N LYS A 97 5.77 -11.31 14.63
CA LYS A 97 6.67 -12.38 14.16
C LYS A 97 5.99 -13.22 13.07
N LEU A 98 6.77 -13.62 12.07
CA LEU A 98 6.38 -14.64 11.11
C LEU A 98 6.94 -15.98 11.60
N ARG A 99 6.10 -17.01 11.71
CA ARG A 99 6.48 -18.32 12.27
C ARG A 99 5.88 -19.44 11.44
N LYS A 100 6.46 -20.64 11.56
CA LYS A 100 5.99 -21.86 10.92
C LYS A 100 5.78 -22.95 11.98
N ASP A 101 4.66 -23.66 11.89
CA ASP A 101 4.41 -24.88 12.67
C ASP A 101 3.93 -26.01 11.74
N LYS A 102 3.46 -27.12 12.32
CA LYS A 102 2.95 -28.29 11.58
C LYS A 102 1.75 -27.99 10.66
N HIS A 103 1.03 -26.89 10.87
CA HIS A 103 -0.13 -26.48 10.08
C HIS A 103 0.23 -25.46 8.98
N GLY A 104 1.47 -24.96 8.95
CA GLY A 104 1.97 -24.02 7.97
C GLY A 104 2.49 -22.73 8.59
N TRP A 105 2.57 -21.68 7.78
CA TRP A 105 3.01 -20.36 8.22
C TRP A 105 1.87 -19.60 8.90
N TYR A 106 2.23 -18.76 9.86
CA TYR A 106 1.31 -17.86 10.53
C TYR A 106 2.01 -16.57 10.98
N VAL A 107 1.22 -15.49 11.04
CA VAL A 107 1.62 -14.24 11.68
C VAL A 107 1.24 -14.30 13.15
N LYS A 108 2.20 -14.02 14.03
CA LYS A 108 2.00 -13.85 15.47
C LYS A 108 2.04 -12.36 15.81
N PHE A 109 0.88 -11.82 16.15
CA PHE A 109 0.70 -10.44 16.62
C PHE A 109 1.09 -10.30 18.11
N PRO A 110 1.36 -9.07 18.59
CA PRO A 110 1.60 -8.84 20.01
C PRO A 110 0.33 -9.12 20.83
N LYS A 111 0.46 -9.68 22.04
CA LYS A 111 -0.67 -10.02 22.92
C LYS A 111 -1.63 -8.86 23.21
N ALA A 112 -1.14 -7.62 23.14
CA ALA A 112 -1.96 -6.42 23.28
C ALA A 112 -3.13 -6.34 22.28
N VAL A 113 -3.08 -7.02 21.12
CA VAL A 113 -4.25 -7.10 20.23
C VAL A 113 -5.42 -7.84 20.89
N LEU A 114 -5.15 -8.78 21.79
CA LEU A 114 -6.19 -9.46 22.57
C LEU A 114 -6.87 -8.50 23.55
N GLN A 115 -6.09 -7.62 24.17
CA GLN A 115 -6.60 -6.57 25.06
C GLN A 115 -7.46 -5.54 24.29
N ALA A 116 -7.14 -5.31 23.02
CA ALA A 116 -7.93 -4.50 22.11
C ALA A 116 -9.17 -5.22 21.53
N GLY A 117 -9.47 -6.45 21.99
CA GLY A 117 -10.68 -7.19 21.61
C GLY A 117 -10.53 -8.19 20.46
N CYS A 118 -9.32 -8.43 19.96
CA CYS A 118 -9.10 -9.49 18.98
C CYS A 118 -9.26 -10.88 19.63
N VAL A 119 -9.93 -11.80 18.94
CA VAL A 119 -10.16 -13.17 19.44
C VAL A 119 -8.86 -13.98 19.54
N ARG A 120 -7.90 -13.70 18.65
CA ARG A 120 -6.61 -14.39 18.56
C ARG A 120 -5.50 -13.41 18.22
N ASP A 121 -4.30 -13.71 18.68
CA ASP A 121 -3.05 -13.03 18.32
C ASP A 121 -2.30 -13.80 17.20
N ARG A 122 -3.01 -14.70 16.51
CA ARG A 122 -2.49 -15.57 15.45
C ARG A 122 -3.37 -15.43 14.21
N TYR A 123 -2.74 -15.22 13.08
CA TYR A 123 -3.38 -15.26 11.77
C TYR A 123 -2.70 -16.30 10.89
N ASP A 124 -3.43 -17.36 10.56
CA ASP A 124 -2.94 -18.48 9.77
C ASP A 124 -2.83 -18.10 8.29
N LEU A 125 -1.63 -18.31 7.71
CA LEU A 125 -1.35 -18.10 6.29
C LEU A 125 -1.44 -19.42 5.50
N GLY A 126 -1.49 -20.55 6.20
CA GLY A 126 -1.53 -21.87 5.60
C GLY A 126 -0.20 -22.26 4.98
N LYS A 127 -0.25 -23.02 3.88
CA LYS A 127 0.93 -23.61 3.22
C LYS A 127 1.61 -22.67 2.21
N MET A 128 1.62 -21.36 2.48
CA MET A 128 2.35 -20.42 1.62
C MET A 128 3.85 -20.72 1.66
N ASP A 129 4.53 -20.62 0.52
CA ASP A 129 6.00 -20.63 0.50
C ASP A 129 6.51 -19.20 0.71
N LEU A 130 6.79 -18.84 1.96
CA LEU A 130 7.30 -17.52 2.30
C LEU A 130 8.83 -17.45 2.28
N HIS A 131 9.52 -18.55 1.96
CA HIS A 131 10.95 -18.75 2.21
C HIS A 131 11.37 -18.27 3.62
N GLU A 132 12.64 -18.39 3.99
CA GLU A 132 13.12 -17.82 5.27
C GLU A 132 13.38 -16.31 5.14
N GLN A 133 12.45 -15.57 4.53
CA GLN A 133 12.61 -14.15 4.33
C GLN A 133 12.54 -13.38 5.65
N LYS A 134 13.41 -12.37 5.77
CA LYS A 134 13.48 -11.53 6.96
C LYS A 134 12.28 -10.59 7.00
N LEU A 135 11.33 -10.88 7.88
CA LEU A 135 10.17 -10.01 8.11
C LEU A 135 10.66 -8.61 8.52
N LYS A 136 10.13 -7.58 7.86
CA LYS A 136 10.31 -6.17 8.22
C LYS A 136 9.11 -5.67 9.02
N GLU A 137 7.92 -5.87 8.47
CA GLU A 137 6.67 -5.44 9.10
C GLU A 137 5.45 -6.16 8.52
N VAL A 138 4.36 -6.15 9.27
CA VAL A 138 3.03 -6.57 8.84
C VAL A 138 2.12 -5.34 8.86
N ARG A 139 1.44 -5.07 7.75
CA ARG A 139 0.53 -3.93 7.60
C ARG A 139 -0.90 -4.41 7.44
N LEU A 140 -1.82 -3.82 8.18
CA LEU A 140 -3.25 -3.97 7.98
C LEU A 140 -3.75 -2.75 7.22
N ILE A 141 -4.06 -2.92 5.93
CA ILE A 141 -4.45 -1.83 5.03
C ILE A 141 -5.95 -1.94 4.73
N PRO A 142 -6.75 -0.93 5.12
CA PRO A 142 -8.15 -0.86 4.71
C PRO A 142 -8.28 -0.83 3.18
N ASN A 143 -9.14 -1.68 2.64
CA ASN A 143 -9.37 -1.82 1.20
C ASN A 143 -10.86 -2.05 0.95
N GLY A 144 -11.62 -0.96 0.83
CA GLY A 144 -13.07 -1.01 0.67
C GLY A 144 -13.72 -1.63 1.91
N ASP A 145 -14.50 -2.70 1.71
CA ASP A 145 -15.19 -3.41 2.78
C ASP A 145 -14.31 -4.53 3.40
N THR A 146 -13.01 -4.56 3.08
CA THR A 146 -12.06 -5.59 3.55
C THR A 146 -10.81 -4.96 4.12
N ILE A 147 -10.06 -5.71 4.93
CA ILE A 147 -8.72 -5.32 5.39
C ILE A 147 -7.72 -6.28 4.73
N LYS A 148 -6.74 -5.71 4.02
CA LYS A 148 -5.61 -6.46 3.46
C LYS A 148 -4.53 -6.59 4.52
N LEU A 149 -4.11 -7.83 4.77
CA LEU A 149 -2.90 -8.10 5.54
C LEU A 149 -1.73 -8.18 4.55
N GLU A 150 -0.82 -7.23 4.62
CA GLU A 150 0.42 -7.19 3.84
C GLU A 150 1.58 -7.64 4.72
N ILE A 151 2.34 -8.62 4.25
CA ILE A 151 3.58 -9.09 4.88
C ILE A 151 4.73 -8.49 4.09
N VAL A 152 5.49 -7.59 4.72
CA VAL A 152 6.62 -6.92 4.09
C VAL A 152 7.89 -7.61 4.57
N CYS A 153 8.60 -8.22 3.64
CA CYS A 153 9.88 -8.86 3.87
C CYS A 153 11.01 -8.06 3.22
N GLU A 154 12.18 -8.13 3.83
CA GLU A 154 13.42 -7.67 3.24
C GLU A 154 13.95 -8.76 2.30
N ILE A 155 14.25 -8.36 1.06
CA ILE A 155 14.83 -9.23 0.04
C ILE A 155 16.21 -8.66 -0.25
N GLU A 156 17.24 -9.48 -0.08
CA GLU A 156 18.59 -9.12 -0.51
C GLU A 156 18.67 -9.29 -2.03
N ILE A 157 18.64 -8.18 -2.74
CA ILE A 157 18.87 -8.18 -4.19
C ILE A 157 20.38 -8.18 -4.37
N LYS A 158 20.93 -9.34 -4.72
CA LYS A 158 22.30 -9.42 -5.24
C LYS A 158 22.27 -8.88 -6.67
N GLU A 159 22.28 -7.56 -6.83
CA GLU A 159 22.55 -6.99 -8.14
C GLU A 159 23.98 -7.41 -8.51
N PRO A 160 24.17 -8.18 -9.58
CA PRO A 160 25.52 -8.44 -10.03
C PRO A 160 26.07 -7.09 -10.48
N THR A 161 27.19 -6.65 -9.89
CA THR A 161 27.93 -5.47 -10.33
C THR A 161 28.56 -5.77 -11.69
N ILE A 162 27.74 -5.81 -12.74
CA ILE A 162 28.19 -6.03 -14.11
C ILE A 162 28.46 -4.65 -14.70
N THR A 163 29.73 -4.28 -14.79
CA THR A 163 30.14 -3.17 -15.63
C THR A 163 30.04 -3.63 -17.09
N ILE A 164 28.90 -3.38 -17.73
CA ILE A 164 28.69 -3.68 -19.14
C ILE A 164 29.34 -2.55 -19.95
N HIS A 165 30.50 -2.81 -20.55
CA HIS A 165 31.13 -1.86 -21.47
C HIS A 165 30.40 -1.83 -22.82
N GLU A 166 29.90 -2.98 -23.29
CA GLU A 166 29.06 -3.12 -24.49
C GLU A 166 28.01 -4.22 -24.29
N ALA A 167 26.75 -3.92 -24.61
CA ALA A 167 25.64 -4.87 -24.45
C ALA A 167 25.55 -5.81 -25.68
N THR A 168 26.08 -7.02 -25.56
CA THR A 168 26.05 -8.03 -26.65
C THR A 168 24.73 -8.82 -26.71
N ARG A 169 24.01 -8.91 -25.59
CA ARG A 169 22.71 -9.58 -25.47
C ARG A 169 21.67 -8.59 -24.98
N VAL A 170 20.89 -8.06 -25.90
CA VAL A 170 19.83 -7.08 -25.65
C VAL A 170 18.48 -7.74 -25.85
N THR A 171 17.54 -7.41 -24.97
CA THR A 171 16.14 -7.81 -25.06
C THR A 171 15.29 -6.57 -25.28
N GLY A 172 14.55 -6.53 -26.39
CA GLY A 172 13.52 -5.53 -26.64
C GLY A 172 12.18 -6.05 -26.13
N ILE A 173 11.46 -5.22 -25.38
CA ILE A 173 10.12 -5.53 -24.87
C ILE A 173 9.17 -4.44 -25.39
N ASP A 174 8.24 -4.84 -26.25
CA ASP A 174 7.15 -3.99 -26.72
C ASP A 174 5.85 -4.41 -26.00
N ILE A 175 5.18 -3.45 -25.36
CA ILE A 175 3.95 -3.69 -24.60
C ILE A 175 2.74 -3.20 -25.40
N GLY A 176 1.73 -4.05 -25.51
CA GLY A 176 0.55 -3.78 -26.33
C GLY A 176 -0.75 -4.25 -25.71
N VAL A 177 -1.81 -4.18 -26.51
CA VAL A 177 -3.17 -4.57 -26.08
C VAL A 177 -3.53 -5.97 -26.57
N ASP A 178 -3.35 -6.25 -27.85
CA ASP A 178 -3.67 -7.56 -28.44
C ASP A 178 -2.54 -8.58 -28.21
N ASN A 179 -1.30 -8.14 -28.42
CA ASN A 179 -0.11 -8.77 -27.85
C ASN A 179 0.22 -7.97 -26.59
N LEU A 180 -0.03 -8.55 -25.42
CA LEU A 180 0.26 -7.91 -24.14
C LEU A 180 1.75 -7.56 -24.05
N MET A 181 2.60 -8.46 -24.54
CA MET A 181 4.03 -8.29 -24.56
C MET A 181 4.62 -9.04 -25.76
N ALA A 182 5.43 -8.35 -26.56
CA ALA A 182 6.28 -8.92 -27.58
C ALA A 182 7.75 -8.76 -27.15
N ILE A 183 8.47 -9.88 -27.07
CA ILE A 183 9.84 -9.92 -26.58
C ILE A 183 10.72 -10.42 -27.72
N ALA A 184 11.74 -9.64 -28.08
CA ALA A 184 12.74 -9.99 -29.08
C ALA A 184 14.15 -9.95 -28.49
N PHE A 185 15.03 -10.82 -28.97
CA PHE A 185 16.38 -11.01 -28.43
C PHE A 185 17.43 -10.84 -29.53
N THR A 186 18.51 -10.11 -29.26
CA THR A 186 19.67 -10.06 -30.18
C THR A 186 20.49 -11.34 -30.15
N SER A 187 20.30 -12.20 -29.14
CA SER A 187 21.04 -13.45 -28.97
C SER A 187 20.51 -14.62 -29.82
N GLY A 188 19.63 -14.36 -30.79
CA GLY A 188 19.08 -15.38 -31.69
C GLY A 188 18.02 -16.31 -31.07
N HIS A 189 17.59 -16.06 -29.83
CA HIS A 189 16.44 -16.79 -29.25
C HIS A 189 15.14 -16.40 -29.99
N HIS A 190 14.23 -17.37 -30.10
CA HIS A 190 12.92 -17.12 -30.71
C HIS A 190 12.16 -16.01 -29.97
N PRO A 191 11.54 -15.07 -30.69
CA PRO A 191 10.68 -14.06 -30.10
C PRO A 191 9.54 -14.71 -29.31
N VAL A 192 9.14 -14.06 -28.22
CA VAL A 192 8.01 -14.52 -27.39
C VAL A 192 6.87 -13.52 -27.49
N LEU A 193 5.68 -14.03 -27.81
CA LEU A 193 4.44 -13.26 -27.85
C LEU A 193 3.50 -13.74 -26.74
N ILE A 194 3.16 -12.83 -25.84
CA ILE A 194 2.15 -13.04 -24.81
C ILE A 194 0.85 -12.42 -25.28
N LYS A 195 -0.21 -13.22 -25.41
CA LYS A 195 -1.53 -12.74 -25.87
C LYS A 195 -2.22 -11.90 -24.80
N GLY A 196 -2.79 -10.77 -25.18
CA GLY A 196 -3.56 -9.86 -24.32
C GLY A 196 -5.08 -10.10 -24.33
N ASN A 197 -5.58 -11.02 -25.15
CA ASN A 197 -7.01 -11.30 -25.32
C ASN A 197 -7.76 -11.56 -24.02
N GLU A 198 -7.13 -12.25 -23.05
CA GLU A 198 -7.76 -12.53 -21.76
C GLU A 198 -8.00 -11.24 -20.96
N ILE A 199 -6.98 -10.37 -20.84
CA ILE A 199 -7.11 -9.07 -20.17
C ILE A 199 -8.15 -8.21 -20.88
N LYS A 200 -8.14 -8.21 -22.22
CA LYS A 200 -9.10 -7.47 -23.04
C LYS A 200 -10.53 -7.94 -22.78
N ALA A 201 -10.79 -9.24 -22.75
CA ALA A 201 -12.11 -9.81 -22.46
C ALA A 201 -12.58 -9.46 -21.03
N VAL A 202 -11.68 -9.57 -20.04
CA VAL A 202 -11.95 -9.17 -18.65
C VAL A 202 -12.33 -7.69 -18.55
N ASN A 203 -11.58 -6.81 -19.24
CA ASN A 203 -11.85 -5.38 -19.22
C ASN A 203 -13.14 -5.02 -19.97
N GLN A 204 -13.42 -5.68 -21.10
CA GLN A 204 -14.65 -5.50 -21.86
C GLN A 204 -15.88 -5.90 -21.03
N TYR A 205 -15.84 -7.05 -20.35
CA TYR A 205 -16.90 -7.49 -19.46
C TYR A 205 -17.12 -6.49 -18.32
N TYR A 206 -16.04 -6.03 -17.68
CA TYR A 206 -16.09 -5.00 -16.65
C TYR A 206 -16.78 -3.72 -17.14
N ASN A 207 -16.36 -3.20 -18.29
CA ASN A 207 -16.93 -1.98 -18.87
C ASN A 207 -18.42 -2.13 -19.17
N LYS A 208 -18.84 -3.26 -19.76
CA LYS A 208 -20.27 -3.58 -20.00
C LYS A 208 -21.07 -3.57 -18.70
N GLN A 209 -20.57 -4.25 -17.66
CA GLN A 209 -21.26 -4.32 -16.37
C GLN A 209 -21.35 -2.95 -15.68
N ILE A 210 -20.26 -2.19 -15.63
CA ILE A 210 -20.25 -0.86 -15.01
C ILE A 210 -21.17 0.10 -15.75
N ALA A 211 -21.18 0.08 -17.10
CA ALA A 211 -22.08 0.90 -17.89
C ALA A 211 -23.56 0.58 -17.59
N HIS A 212 -23.91 -0.71 -17.53
CA HIS A 212 -25.26 -1.15 -17.18
C HIS A 212 -25.71 -0.65 -15.79
N TYR A 213 -24.92 -0.89 -14.73
CA TYR A 213 -25.30 -0.44 -13.39
C TYR A 213 -25.28 1.08 -13.24
N ARG A 214 -24.37 1.79 -13.92
CA ARG A 214 -24.38 3.25 -13.96
C ARG A 214 -25.66 3.75 -14.62
N SER A 215 -26.06 3.19 -15.76
CA SER A 215 -27.32 3.56 -16.42
C SER A 215 -28.50 3.44 -15.46
N LEU A 216 -28.65 2.29 -14.80
CA LEU A 216 -29.74 2.05 -13.83
C LEU A 216 -29.71 3.03 -12.65
N LEU A 217 -28.52 3.36 -12.13
CA LEU A 217 -28.37 4.29 -11.00
C LEU A 217 -28.71 5.74 -11.36
N ARG A 218 -28.46 6.12 -12.61
CA ARG A 218 -28.55 7.48 -13.12
C ARG A 218 -29.89 7.76 -13.81
N THR A 219 -30.72 6.75 -14.06
CA THR A 219 -32.08 6.93 -14.58
C THR A 219 -32.85 7.96 -13.75
N GLY A 220 -33.26 9.06 -14.39
CA GLY A 220 -34.03 10.15 -13.76
C GLY A 220 -33.24 11.06 -12.82
N LYS A 221 -31.91 10.99 -12.76
CA LYS A 221 -31.08 11.80 -11.84
C LYS A 221 -30.10 12.71 -12.60
N LYS A 222 -29.95 13.97 -12.18
CA LYS A 222 -28.90 14.88 -12.66
C LYS A 222 -27.51 14.44 -12.15
N ASP A 223 -26.44 14.77 -12.89
CA ASP A 223 -25.06 14.34 -12.58
C ASP A 223 -24.51 14.85 -11.26
N SER A 224 -25.08 15.92 -10.71
CA SER A 224 -24.70 16.45 -9.39
C SER A 224 -25.46 15.81 -8.22
N LYS A 225 -26.37 14.86 -8.46
CA LYS A 225 -27.26 14.30 -7.42
C LYS A 225 -27.26 12.78 -7.39
N GLY A 226 -27.20 12.24 -6.17
CA GLY A 226 -27.39 10.82 -5.87
C GLY A 226 -26.09 10.02 -5.73
N ILE A 227 -26.24 8.72 -5.47
CA ILE A 227 -25.12 7.81 -5.28
C ILE A 227 -24.51 7.46 -6.65
N HIS A 228 -23.22 7.74 -6.82
CA HIS A 228 -22.48 7.47 -8.06
C HIS A 228 -21.86 6.07 -8.13
N GLN A 229 -21.84 5.35 -6.99
CA GLN A 229 -21.22 4.03 -6.90
C GLN A 229 -21.91 3.17 -5.85
N THR A 230 -22.30 1.95 -6.23
CA THR A 230 -22.88 0.96 -5.31
C THR A 230 -21.84 -0.02 -4.80
N LYS A 231 -22.15 -0.72 -3.70
CA LYS A 231 -21.34 -1.87 -3.21
C LYS A 231 -21.15 -2.94 -4.30
N ARG A 232 -22.16 -3.19 -5.13
CA ARG A 232 -22.07 -4.13 -6.26
C ARG A 232 -21.03 -3.70 -7.29
N MET A 233 -21.03 -2.41 -7.68
CA MET A 233 -20.04 -1.86 -8.62
C MET A 233 -18.62 -1.91 -8.06
N LYS A 234 -18.45 -1.67 -6.75
CA LYS A 234 -17.15 -1.83 -6.06
C LYS A 234 -16.65 -3.28 -6.18
N ARG A 235 -17.49 -4.28 -5.85
CA ARG A 235 -17.15 -5.70 -5.97
C ARG A 235 -16.76 -6.10 -7.40
N ILE A 236 -17.46 -5.59 -8.41
CA ILE A 236 -17.15 -5.83 -9.83
C ILE A 236 -15.77 -5.26 -10.18
N SER A 237 -15.46 -4.05 -9.72
CA SER A 237 -14.16 -3.40 -9.93
C SER A 237 -13.03 -4.17 -9.24
N GLU A 238 -13.23 -4.61 -8.01
CA GLU A 238 -12.26 -5.44 -7.28
C GLU A 238 -12.03 -6.78 -7.97
N LYS A 239 -13.09 -7.46 -8.42
CA LYS A 239 -12.97 -8.73 -9.16
C LYS A 239 -12.16 -8.55 -10.44
N ARG A 240 -12.39 -7.47 -11.18
CA ARG A 240 -11.59 -7.13 -12.37
C ARG A 240 -10.13 -6.92 -12.00
N ASN A 241 -9.84 -6.10 -10.98
CA ASN A 241 -8.48 -5.81 -10.56
C ASN A 241 -7.71 -7.06 -10.12
N ARG A 242 -8.37 -7.98 -9.39
CA ARG A 242 -7.77 -9.27 -8.99
C ARG A 242 -7.44 -10.14 -10.20
N ARG A 243 -8.37 -10.27 -11.16
CA ARG A 243 -8.12 -11.03 -12.40
C ARG A 243 -6.98 -10.44 -13.23
N VAL A 244 -6.99 -9.13 -13.46
CA VAL A 244 -5.90 -8.47 -14.22
C VAL A 244 -4.55 -8.68 -13.52
N LYS A 245 -4.49 -8.51 -12.19
CA LYS A 245 -3.26 -8.75 -11.44
C LYS A 245 -2.76 -10.19 -11.57
N ASP A 246 -3.67 -11.17 -11.50
CA ASP A 246 -3.34 -12.59 -11.66
C ASP A 246 -2.80 -12.91 -13.07
N ILE A 247 -3.46 -12.40 -14.11
CA ILE A 247 -3.01 -12.59 -15.51
C ILE A 247 -1.62 -11.98 -15.73
N LEU A 248 -1.41 -10.75 -15.27
CA LEU A 248 -0.09 -10.10 -15.39
C LEU A 248 0.99 -10.86 -14.62
N HIS A 249 0.66 -11.41 -13.46
CA HIS A 249 1.62 -12.19 -12.67
C HIS A 249 2.01 -13.49 -13.39
N LYS A 250 1.04 -14.22 -13.94
CA LYS A 250 1.28 -15.42 -14.74
C LYS A 250 2.09 -15.13 -16.00
N ALA A 251 1.78 -14.03 -16.70
CA ALA A 251 2.53 -13.60 -17.88
C ALA A 251 4.02 -13.35 -17.59
N ILE A 252 4.36 -12.90 -16.38
CA ILE A 252 5.75 -12.69 -15.95
C ILE A 252 6.39 -14.00 -15.46
N GLN A 253 5.62 -14.90 -14.84
CA GLN A 253 6.10 -16.17 -14.28
C GLN A 253 6.19 -17.34 -15.26
N GLU A 254 5.52 -17.29 -16.42
CA GLU A 254 5.54 -18.37 -17.43
C GLU A 254 6.89 -18.57 -18.14
N LYS A 255 8.03 -18.27 -17.48
CA LYS A 255 9.38 -18.50 -17.99
C LYS A 255 10.36 -18.97 -16.92
#